data_AF-A0AAN7V4W0-F1
#
_entry.id   AF-A0AAN7V4W0-F1
#
_cell.length_a   1.000
_cell.length_b   1.000
_cell.length_c   1.000
_cell.angle_alpha   90.00
_cell.angle_beta   90.00
_cell.angle_gamma   90.00
#
_symmetry.space_group_name_H-M   'P 1'
#
loop_
_entity.id
_entity.type
_entity.pdbx_description
1 polymer ?
#
loop_
_entity_poly.entity_id
_entity_poly.type
_entity_poly.pdbx_seq_one_letter_code
_entity_poly.pdbx_strand_id
1 'polypeptide(L)'
;MNAHHGSTRYKCTNCDYVTKWETGLKIHMDVHHSSTQFKCTNCDFVTKWKRYLKEHMNAHHGSTQYECTNCDYVTKLERSLKRHIKIHHGSTQYQCTNCDYVTKWKPYLKRHMDVYHRHGSTQFKCTDCDYVIAIKRSLNRHVKARHGSTQLKC
;
A
#
# COMPACT_ATOMS: atom_id res chain seq x y z
N MET A 1 20.10 24.98 27.96
CA MET A 1 19.31 24.79 26.73
C MET A 1 20.28 24.41 25.62
N ASN A 2 20.45 23.11 25.36
CA ASN A 2 21.48 22.64 24.43
C ASN A 2 20.91 22.38 23.03
N ALA A 3 21.64 22.92 22.07
CA ALA A 3 21.47 22.81 20.64
C ALA A 3 21.42 21.36 20.10
N HIS A 4 20.51 21.08 19.15
CA HIS A 4 20.63 19.95 18.23
C HIS A 4 21.06 20.46 16.84
N HIS A 5 22.36 20.71 16.71
CA HIS A 5 23.04 20.96 15.43
C HIS A 5 23.01 19.73 14.53
N GLY A 6 22.63 19.92 13.25
CA GLY A 6 23.03 19.11 12.08
C GLY A 6 22.71 17.62 12.10
N SER A 7 21.53 17.19 11.65
CA SER A 7 21.33 15.76 11.33
C SER A 7 22.12 15.40 10.07
N THR A 8 23.22 14.66 10.21
CA THR A 8 23.90 14.04 9.07
C THR A 8 22.90 13.22 8.27
N ARG A 9 22.70 13.58 7.00
CA ARG A 9 21.85 12.81 6.08
C ARG A 9 22.72 11.78 5.36
N TYR A 10 22.25 10.55 5.30
CA TYR A 10 22.88 9.44 4.61
C TYR A 10 22.35 9.39 3.17
N LYS A 11 23.22 9.63 2.20
CA LYS A 11 22.90 9.64 0.77
C LYS A 11 23.32 8.32 0.12
N CYS A 12 22.46 7.78 -0.74
CA CYS A 12 22.82 6.65 -1.59
C CYS A 12 23.84 7.07 -2.64
N THR A 13 24.85 6.22 -2.86
CA THR A 13 25.88 6.42 -3.89
C THR A 13 25.41 6.05 -5.30
N ASN A 14 24.29 5.34 -5.42
CA ASN A 14 23.81 4.74 -6.66
C ASN A 14 22.49 5.36 -7.16
N CYS A 15 21.86 6.24 -6.38
CA CYS A 15 20.66 7.01 -6.77
C CYS A 15 20.45 8.23 -5.85
N ASP A 16 19.42 9.02 -6.12
CA ASP A 16 19.11 10.24 -5.35
C ASP A 16 18.45 9.98 -3.98
N TYR A 17 18.38 8.73 -3.53
CA TYR A 17 17.78 8.40 -2.23
C TYR A 17 18.59 8.98 -1.07
N VAL A 18 17.90 9.63 -0.13
CA VAL A 18 18.48 10.21 1.08
C VAL A 18 17.65 9.82 2.28
N THR A 19 18.31 9.45 3.37
CA THR A 19 17.66 9.12 4.64
C THR A 19 18.37 9.76 5.83
N LYS A 20 17.65 9.91 6.93
CA LYS A 20 18.19 10.41 8.20
C LYS A 20 18.86 9.32 9.05
N TRP A 21 18.73 8.05 8.65
CA TRP A 21 19.23 6.90 9.42
C TRP A 21 20.17 6.04 8.58
N GLU A 22 21.33 5.71 9.12
CA GLU A 22 22.30 4.81 8.49
C GLU A 22 21.69 3.44 8.17
N THR A 23 20.92 2.89 9.11
CA THR A 23 20.17 1.63 8.92
C THR A 23 19.20 1.69 7.76
N GLY A 24 18.58 2.85 7.53
CA GLY A 24 17.73 3.10 6.38
C GLY A 24 18.49 3.07 5.06
N LEU A 25 19.72 3.60 5.03
CA LEU A 25 20.56 3.58 3.85
C LEU A 25 21.03 2.15 3.56
N LYS A 26 21.45 1.40 4.59
CA LYS A 26 21.84 0.00 4.45
C LYS A 26 20.72 -0.87 3.88
N ILE A 27 19.50 -0.72 4.41
CA ILE A 27 18.31 -1.41 3.89
C ILE A 27 18.01 -1.01 2.46
N HIS A 28 18.09 0.29 2.14
CA HIS A 28 17.89 0.77 0.77
C HIS A 28 18.89 0.15 -0.20
N MET A 29 20.18 0.11 0.17
CA MET A 29 21.22 -0.52 -0.65
C MET A 29 20.94 -2.00 -0.89
N ASP A 30 20.57 -2.76 0.15
CA ASP A 30 20.25 -4.18 0.02
C ASP A 30 19.03 -4.43 -0.89
N VAL A 31 18.02 -3.55 -0.84
CA VAL A 31 16.78 -3.77 -1.59
C VAL A 31 16.85 -3.21 -3.01
N HIS A 32 17.51 -2.08 -3.23
CA HIS A 32 17.50 -1.41 -4.53
C HIS A 32 18.75 -1.70 -5.36
N HIS A 33 19.88 -1.95 -4.72
CA HIS A 33 21.17 -2.05 -5.40
C HIS A 33 21.85 -3.42 -5.24
N SER A 34 21.47 -4.22 -4.23
CA SER A 34 21.93 -5.60 -4.15
C SER A 34 21.12 -6.53 -5.05
N SER A 35 21.78 -7.61 -5.48
CA SER A 35 21.15 -8.78 -6.10
C SER A 35 20.58 -9.76 -5.07
N THR A 36 20.70 -9.46 -3.77
CA THR A 36 20.16 -10.31 -2.69
C THR A 36 18.67 -10.54 -2.88
N GLN A 37 18.28 -11.80 -2.93
CA GLN A 37 16.89 -12.23 -3.06
C GLN A 37 16.60 -13.34 -2.07
N PHE A 38 15.40 -13.31 -1.50
CA PHE A 38 14.85 -14.34 -0.64
C PHE A 38 13.86 -15.16 -1.49
N LYS A 39 14.21 -16.42 -1.74
CA LYS A 39 13.43 -17.35 -2.57
C LYS A 39 12.61 -18.28 -1.68
N CYS A 40 11.40 -18.58 -2.11
CA CYS A 40 10.60 -19.66 -1.54
C CYS A 40 11.22 -21.01 -1.91
N THR A 41 11.22 -21.94 -0.96
CA THR A 41 11.71 -23.30 -1.18
C THR A 41 10.66 -24.22 -1.79
N ASN A 42 9.41 -23.78 -1.87
CA ASN A 42 8.26 -24.60 -2.25
C ASN A 42 7.56 -24.10 -3.53
N CYS A 43 7.96 -22.96 -4.08
CA CYS A 43 7.47 -22.42 -5.35
C CYS A 43 8.42 -21.34 -5.89
N ASP A 44 8.14 -20.81 -7.08
CA ASP A 44 8.98 -19.82 -7.76
C ASP A 44 8.87 -18.39 -7.18
N PHE A 45 8.23 -18.22 -6.01
CA PHE A 45 8.10 -16.90 -5.40
C PHE A 45 9.44 -16.36 -4.91
N VAL A 46 9.73 -15.11 -5.26
CA VAL A 46 10.96 -14.41 -4.88
C VAL A 46 10.63 -13.02 -4.36
N THR A 47 11.34 -12.58 -3.31
CA THR A 47 11.21 -11.23 -2.77
C THR A 47 12.53 -10.66 -2.30
N LYS A 48 12.64 -9.34 -2.27
CA LYS A 48 13.81 -8.64 -1.72
C LYS A 48 13.80 -8.49 -0.21
N TRP A 49 12.70 -8.90 0.45
CA TRP A 49 12.52 -8.69 1.89
C TRP A 49 12.24 -9.99 2.63
N LYS A 50 13.12 -10.35 3.57
CA LYS A 50 12.96 -11.56 4.41
C LYS A 50 11.59 -11.66 5.09
N ARG A 51 11.04 -10.54 5.58
CA ARG A 51 9.70 -10.51 6.21
C ARG A 51 8.59 -10.92 5.25
N TYR A 52 8.70 -10.57 3.96
CA TYR A 52 7.71 -10.94 2.96
C TYR A 52 7.83 -12.40 2.56
N LEU A 53 9.05 -12.96 2.57
CA LEU A 53 9.21 -14.41 2.38
C LEU A 53 8.52 -15.16 3.53
N LYS A 54 8.74 -14.73 4.78
CA LYS A 54 8.07 -15.34 5.95
C LYS A 54 6.53 -15.25 5.85
N GLU A 55 6.00 -14.08 5.51
CA GLU A 55 4.55 -13.92 5.29
C GLU A 55 4.03 -14.82 4.16
N HIS A 56 4.77 -14.91 3.05
CA HIS A 56 4.44 -15.77 1.92
C HIS A 56 4.41 -17.25 2.34
N MET A 57 5.46 -17.72 3.05
CA MET A 57 5.53 -19.09 3.55
C MET A 57 4.31 -19.41 4.42
N ASN A 58 3.98 -18.54 5.37
CA ASN A 58 2.80 -18.72 6.22
C ASN A 58 1.48 -18.74 5.43
N ALA A 59 1.37 -17.87 4.42
CA ALA A 59 0.15 -17.72 3.64
C ALA A 59 -0.11 -18.86 2.66
N HIS A 60 0.94 -19.36 2.00
CA HIS A 60 0.83 -20.31 0.89
C HIS A 60 1.22 -21.74 1.27
N HIS A 61 2.16 -21.90 2.19
CA HIS A 61 2.71 -23.21 2.55
C HIS A 61 2.51 -23.54 4.04
N GLY A 62 2.03 -22.58 4.83
CA GLY A 62 1.81 -22.72 6.27
C GLY A 62 0.41 -23.25 6.61
N SER A 63 0.36 -24.01 7.70
CA SER A 63 -0.91 -24.43 8.30
C SER A 63 -1.53 -23.34 9.18
N THR A 64 -0.72 -22.46 9.77
CA THR A 64 -1.16 -21.44 10.73
C THR A 64 -2.29 -20.58 10.20
N GLN A 65 -3.33 -20.42 11.00
CA GLN A 65 -4.47 -19.56 10.75
C GLN A 65 -4.64 -18.58 11.91
N TYR A 66 -5.24 -17.44 11.61
CA TYR A 66 -5.58 -16.40 12.55
C TYR A 66 -7.08 -16.22 12.51
N GLU A 67 -7.73 -16.53 13.62
CA GLU A 67 -9.18 -16.55 13.75
C GLU A 67 -9.65 -15.30 14.48
N CYS A 68 -10.78 -14.75 14.05
CA CYS A 68 -11.42 -13.66 14.77
C CYS A 68 -12.17 -14.20 15.98
N THR A 69 -11.97 -13.57 17.13
CA THR A 69 -12.67 -13.93 18.37
C THR A 69 -14.13 -13.43 18.40
N ASN A 70 -14.56 -12.65 17.41
CA ASN A 70 -15.87 -12.00 17.38
C ASN A 70 -16.77 -12.48 16.23
N CYS A 71 -16.25 -13.30 15.31
CA CYS A 71 -17.02 -13.92 14.22
C CYS A 71 -16.21 -15.04 13.56
N ASP A 72 -16.80 -15.77 12.61
CA ASP A 72 -16.16 -16.91 11.92
C ASP A 72 -15.09 -16.51 10.88
N TYR A 73 -14.60 -15.27 10.91
CA TYR A 73 -13.58 -14.82 9.97
C TYR A 73 -12.21 -15.43 10.28
N VAL A 74 -11.61 -16.07 9.28
CA VAL A 74 -10.29 -16.69 9.38
C VAL A 74 -9.36 -16.20 8.28
N THR A 75 -8.08 -16.01 8.60
CA THR A 75 -7.07 -15.58 7.63
C THR A 75 -5.69 -16.18 7.90
N LYS A 76 -4.86 -16.31 6.86
CA LYS A 76 -3.48 -16.80 6.99
C LYS A 76 -2.47 -15.71 7.41
N LEU A 77 -2.91 -14.45 7.52
CA LEU A 77 -2.04 -13.31 7.82
C LEU A 77 -2.53 -12.53 9.04
N GLU A 78 -1.69 -12.42 10.07
CA GLU A 78 -1.99 -11.67 11.30
C GLU A 78 -2.43 -10.23 11.03
N ARG A 79 -1.73 -9.53 10.12
CA ARG A 79 -2.07 -8.15 9.74
C ARG A 79 -3.48 -8.03 9.14
N SER A 80 -3.95 -9.08 8.46
CA SER A 80 -5.29 -9.12 7.88
C SER A 80 -6.33 -9.27 8.98
N LEU A 81 -6.06 -10.09 10.00
CA LEU A 81 -6.95 -10.24 11.16
C LEU A 81 -7.04 -8.93 11.96
N LYS A 82 -5.90 -8.30 12.30
CA LYS A 82 -5.88 -7.00 13.00
C LYS A 82 -6.69 -5.94 12.26
N ARG A 83 -6.54 -5.90 10.94
CA ARG A 83 -7.31 -5.01 10.07
C ARG A 83 -8.80 -5.37 10.11
N HIS A 84 -9.16 -6.64 9.92
CA HIS A 84 -10.53 -7.11 9.99
C HIS A 84 -11.21 -6.69 11.31
N ILE A 85 -10.59 -6.96 12.45
CA ILE A 85 -11.11 -6.58 13.77
C ILE A 85 -11.36 -5.08 13.83
N LYS A 86 -10.38 -4.25 13.44
CA LYS A 86 -10.53 -2.79 13.44
C LYS A 86 -11.74 -2.30 12.63
N ILE A 87 -12.12 -3.00 11.57
CA ILE A 87 -13.17 -2.58 10.64
C ILE A 87 -14.52 -3.15 11.04
N HIS A 88 -14.59 -4.43 11.34
CA HIS A 88 -15.86 -5.10 11.56
C HIS A 88 -16.30 -4.96 13.02
N HIS A 89 -15.34 -5.03 13.94
CA HIS A 89 -15.59 -5.06 15.39
C HIS A 89 -15.07 -3.82 16.12
N GLY A 90 -14.27 -2.99 15.46
CA GLY A 90 -13.80 -1.72 16.00
C GLY A 90 -14.89 -0.63 15.97
N SER A 91 -14.81 0.29 16.92
CA SER A 91 -15.69 1.46 17.03
C SER A 91 -15.18 2.67 16.25
N THR A 92 -13.92 2.67 15.79
CA THR A 92 -13.33 3.82 15.11
C THR A 92 -13.98 4.07 13.77
N GLN A 93 -14.52 5.28 13.61
CA GLN A 93 -15.06 5.79 12.36
C GLN A 93 -14.30 7.05 11.94
N TYR A 94 -14.29 7.31 10.64
CA TYR A 94 -13.70 8.47 10.01
C TYR A 94 -14.82 9.22 9.29
N GLN A 95 -15.16 10.40 9.81
CA GLN A 95 -16.22 11.26 9.28
C GLN A 95 -15.62 12.33 8.37
N CYS A 96 -16.33 12.63 7.29
CA CYS A 96 -16.05 13.76 6.42
C CYS A 96 -16.37 15.08 7.13
N THR A 97 -15.47 16.06 7.00
CA THR A 97 -15.66 17.39 7.59
C THR A 97 -16.60 18.28 6.78
N ASN A 98 -16.97 17.87 5.57
CA ASN A 98 -17.70 18.68 4.60
C ASN A 98 -19.09 18.11 4.25
N CYS A 99 -19.42 16.90 4.72
CA CYS A 99 -20.74 16.26 4.56
C CYS A 99 -20.92 15.10 5.54
N ASP A 100 -22.08 14.46 5.53
CA ASP A 100 -22.43 13.35 6.45
C ASP A 100 -21.79 11.99 6.08
N TYR A 101 -20.82 11.96 5.16
CA TYR A 101 -20.15 10.72 4.79
C TYR A 101 -19.28 10.19 5.94
N VAL A 102 -19.51 8.93 6.31
CA VAL A 102 -18.75 8.23 7.35
C VAL A 102 -18.19 6.92 6.81
N THR A 103 -16.96 6.57 7.20
CA THR A 103 -16.34 5.30 6.83
C THR A 103 -15.45 4.74 7.93
N LYS A 104 -15.31 3.42 8.02
CA LYS A 104 -14.39 2.76 8.97
C LYS A 104 -12.94 2.74 8.48
N TRP A 105 -12.65 3.25 7.29
CA TRP A 105 -11.32 3.22 6.67
C TRP A 105 -10.81 4.62 6.27
N LYS A 106 -9.69 5.04 6.87
CA LYS A 106 -9.02 6.30 6.54
C LYS A 106 -8.72 6.48 5.04
N PRO A 107 -8.24 5.46 4.29
CA PRO A 107 -8.02 5.63 2.84
C PRO A 107 -9.30 5.91 2.05
N TYR A 108 -10.46 5.39 2.51
CA TYR A 108 -11.74 5.66 1.85
C TYR A 108 -12.22 7.08 2.12
N LEU A 109 -12.01 7.60 3.34
CA LEU A 109 -12.27 9.00 3.63
C LEU A 109 -11.37 9.89 2.76
N LYS A 110 -10.07 9.61 2.68
CA LYS A 110 -9.16 10.38 1.82
C LYS A 110 -9.64 10.40 0.36
N ARG A 111 -9.98 9.22 -0.20
CA ARG A 111 -10.53 9.14 -1.56
C ARG A 111 -11.84 9.92 -1.70
N HIS A 112 -12.73 9.85 -0.71
CA HIS A 112 -13.96 10.62 -0.72
C HIS A 112 -13.66 12.13 -0.73
N MET A 113 -12.76 12.62 0.13
CA MET A 113 -12.31 14.02 0.11
C MET A 113 -11.74 14.42 -1.25
N ASP A 114 -10.86 13.59 -1.82
CA ASP A 114 -10.20 13.86 -3.10
C ASP A 114 -11.21 13.92 -4.27
N VAL A 115 -12.27 13.12 -4.24
CA VAL A 115 -13.27 13.06 -5.32
C VAL A 115 -14.36 14.11 -5.18
N TYR A 116 -14.86 14.36 -3.96
CA TYR A 116 -16.08 15.14 -3.74
C TYR A 116 -15.85 16.53 -3.15
N HIS A 117 -14.71 16.77 -2.50
CA HIS A 117 -14.47 18.02 -1.76
C HIS A 117 -13.18 18.76 -2.18
N ARG A 118 -12.32 18.13 -2.97
CA ARG A 118 -11.14 18.78 -3.54
C ARG A 118 -11.46 19.29 -4.95
N HIS A 119 -11.79 20.58 -5.03
CA HIS A 119 -11.88 21.28 -6.31
C HIS A 119 -10.51 21.29 -7.00
N GLY A 120 -10.47 20.92 -8.28
CA GLY A 120 -9.22 20.74 -9.03
C GLY A 120 -8.50 19.41 -8.75
N SER A 121 -9.17 18.41 -8.19
CA SER A 121 -8.60 17.07 -8.08
C SER A 121 -8.19 16.54 -9.45
N THR A 122 -7.03 15.86 -9.51
CA THR A 122 -6.50 15.29 -10.73
C THR A 122 -7.51 14.29 -11.29
N GLN A 123 -8.19 14.70 -12.36
CA GLN A 123 -9.05 13.82 -13.13
C GLN A 123 -8.18 12.92 -13.99
N PHE A 124 -8.57 11.66 -14.12
CA PHE A 124 -7.89 10.69 -14.96
C PHE A 124 -8.64 10.62 -16.29
N LYS A 125 -8.00 11.13 -17.35
CA LYS A 125 -8.50 11.02 -18.72
C LYS A 125 -8.04 9.70 -19.34
N CYS A 126 -8.94 9.03 -20.06
CA CYS A 126 -8.58 7.90 -20.91
C CYS A 126 -7.73 8.36 -22.09
N THR A 127 -6.69 7.62 -22.41
CA THR A 127 -5.84 7.93 -23.57
C THR A 127 -6.50 7.60 -24.90
N ASP A 128 -7.47 6.67 -24.89
CA ASP A 128 -8.02 6.07 -26.10
C ASP A 128 -9.43 6.60 -26.41
N CYS A 129 -10.02 7.41 -25.53
CA CYS A 129 -11.29 8.11 -25.76
C CYS A 129 -11.48 9.31 -24.81
N ASP A 130 -12.55 10.07 -24.98
CA ASP A 130 -12.84 11.26 -24.16
C ASP A 130 -13.41 10.96 -22.75
N TYR A 131 -13.33 9.71 -22.29
CA TYR A 131 -13.78 9.34 -20.96
C TYR A 131 -12.88 9.94 -19.86
N VAL A 132 -13.48 10.65 -18.92
CA VAL A 132 -12.80 11.30 -17.78
C VAL A 132 -13.42 10.84 -16.47
N ILE A 133 -12.59 10.51 -15.47
CA ILE A 133 -13.07 10.07 -14.15
C ILE A 133 -12.13 10.49 -13.02
N ALA A 134 -12.69 10.79 -11.84
CA ALA A 134 -11.93 11.20 -10.66
C ALA A 134 -11.16 10.06 -9.95
N ILE A 135 -11.36 8.79 -10.36
CA ILE A 135 -10.79 7.61 -9.69
C ILE A 135 -10.00 6.75 -10.68
N LYS A 136 -8.68 6.68 -10.49
CA LYS A 136 -7.77 5.89 -11.34
C LYS A 136 -8.19 4.43 -11.51
N ARG A 137 -8.60 3.76 -10.42
CA ARG A 137 -9.06 2.35 -10.49
C ARG A 137 -10.25 2.18 -11.43
N SER A 138 -11.17 3.15 -11.44
CA SER A 138 -12.32 3.13 -12.33
C SER A 138 -11.92 3.37 -13.78
N LEU A 139 -10.92 4.24 -14.03
CA LEU A 139 -10.31 4.38 -15.35
C LEU A 139 -9.69 3.07 -15.83
N ASN A 140 -8.89 2.40 -14.99
CA ASN A 140 -8.26 1.12 -15.36
C ASN A 140 -9.30 0.07 -15.75
N ARG A 141 -10.43 0.02 -15.03
CA ARG A 141 -11.55 -0.87 -15.37
C ARG A 141 -12.21 -0.47 -16.68
N HIS A 142 -12.42 0.83 -16.91
CA HIS A 142 -12.92 1.35 -18.18
C HIS A 142 -12.02 0.94 -19.35
N VAL A 143 -10.71 1.22 -19.25
CA VAL A 143 -9.72 0.88 -20.28
C VAL A 143 -9.71 -0.63 -20.54
N LYS A 144 -9.69 -1.45 -19.48
CA LYS A 144 -9.73 -2.91 -19.65
C LYS A 144 -11.02 -3.40 -20.32
N ALA A 145 -12.16 -2.82 -19.99
CA ALA A 145 -13.46 -3.25 -20.50
C ALA A 145 -13.78 -2.72 -21.91
N ARG A 146 -13.22 -1.58 -22.30
CA ARG A 146 -13.57 -0.89 -23.56
C ARG A 146 -12.45 -0.88 -24.60
N HIS A 147 -11.19 -0.92 -24.16
CA HIS A 147 -10.01 -0.73 -25.03
C HIS A 147 -9.02 -1.89 -24.97
N GLY A 148 -9.22 -2.88 -24.10
CA GLY A 148 -8.40 -4.09 -24.05
C GLY A 148 -6.93 -3.82 -23.73
N SER A 149 -6.59 -3.69 -22.45
CA SER A 149 -5.20 -3.64 -21.96
C SER A 149 -4.24 -2.69 -22.69
N THR A 150 -4.65 -1.47 -23.02
CA THR A 150 -3.71 -0.41 -23.38
C THR A 150 -2.94 0.05 -22.13
N GLN A 151 -1.60 0.02 -22.23
CA GLN A 151 -0.68 0.37 -21.15
C GLN A 151 -0.87 1.83 -20.72
N LEU A 152 -1.32 2.04 -19.49
CA LEU A 152 -1.20 3.32 -18.81
C LEU A 152 0.29 3.60 -18.58
N LYS A 153 0.92 4.39 -19.48
CA LYS A 153 2.25 4.94 -19.22
C LYS A 153 2.16 5.86 -17.99
N CYS A 154 3.13 5.67 -17.09
CA CYS A 154 3.25 6.31 -15.79
C CYS A 154 3.61 7.79 -15.93
#